data_AF-A0A6J6QER7-F1
#
_entry.id   AF-A0A6J6QER7-F1
#
_cell.length_a   1.000
_cell.length_b   1.000
_cell.length_c   1.000
_cell.angle_alpha   90.00
_cell.angle_beta   90.00
_cell.angle_gamma   90.00
#
_symmetry.space_group_name_H-M   'P 1'
#
loop_
_entity.id
_entity.type
_entity.pdbx_description
1 polymer ?
#
loop_
_entity_poly.entity_id
_entity_poly.type
_entity_poly.pdbx_seq_one_letter_code
_entity_poly.pdbx_strand_id
1 'polypeptide(L)'
;MTIQLFTKRESASLGCDATSPCSVVVVPNYGRPQGATEDQIDAPWAWERRTVVPLDFLPVDDACPLVGSSLRVEGSPFAGHALASWRARTCTLASDAVRVDYTSIGEPQTRADVATGITDVGLLIDPVDGDAGAARGLTYAPMAVTGLVVAFQIDDADGKPVSDLKLTPRLVAKLITGSYRSGGNPAVINNPVNIFRDPDFRAVNPGVAWPGGAPGNHPLLLGDLSDSTLALTRWIEADKDARDFLAGKPDPYGMTVNANYKGVALPFAGFPLLDPLMSETFEPIQELDTLSRQLSIARFPGATVTQEGGINIVTKPPRQNPGRREVIGIIDAASAARFRLSTASLLNASGAFVKPDNAGLLAGVEHADVNADGVTRSVDLTDKDPAVYPLTLLIAGAFSTQADKDERQEMADLLSYVVGAGQVNGEQVGQLPEGYAPLPKDLVAQAQKARTAILAGATEEPTEEPSPSSTPTPTDPSGAPPGGGGGVPLAPAGAATGSTPDAGSEPSDAPSATPGTLDPTMLTVGSTPAEGRMMLLPFLGILALLMLLAGPALLWLSQTGRGPQWLRS
;
A
#
# COMPACT_ATOMS: atom_id res chain seq x y z
N MET A 1 0.69 14.97 -27.83
CA MET A 1 1.48 15.94 -27.04
C MET A 1 2.89 15.43 -27.02
N THR A 2 3.75 15.97 -27.87
CA THR A 2 5.15 15.58 -27.96
C THR A 2 5.93 16.41 -26.95
N ILE A 3 6.36 15.81 -25.84
CA ILE A 3 7.27 16.47 -24.90
C ILE A 3 8.68 16.14 -25.40
N GLN A 4 9.36 17.13 -25.98
CA GLN A 4 10.77 17.02 -26.32
C GLN A 4 11.59 17.46 -25.10
N LEU A 5 12.17 16.49 -24.40
CA LEU A 5 13.12 16.74 -23.31
C LEU A 5 14.54 16.58 -23.87
N PHE A 6 15.23 17.70 -24.09
CA PHE A 6 16.64 17.69 -24.48
C PHE A 6 17.49 17.81 -23.21
N THR A 7 18.17 16.73 -22.82
CA THR A 7 19.16 16.79 -21.73
C THR A 7 20.52 17.23 -22.27
N LYS A 8 21.55 17.30 -21.42
CA LYS A 8 22.95 17.48 -21.83
C LYS A 8 23.42 16.43 -22.87
N ARG A 9 22.74 15.27 -22.97
CA ARG A 9 23.05 14.22 -23.94
C ARG A 9 22.50 14.50 -25.34
N GLU A 10 21.31 15.11 -25.45
CA GLU A 10 20.67 15.45 -26.72
C GLU A 10 20.94 16.90 -27.16
N SER A 11 21.23 17.81 -26.23
CA SER A 11 21.64 19.18 -26.50
C SER A 11 22.66 19.68 -25.45
N ALA A 12 23.91 19.28 -25.64
CA ALA A 12 25.02 19.64 -24.73
C ALA A 12 25.24 21.16 -24.59
N SER A 13 24.76 21.96 -25.54
CA SER A 13 24.82 23.43 -25.54
C SER A 13 23.90 24.11 -24.51
N LEU A 14 22.92 23.40 -23.95
CA LEU A 14 22.01 23.98 -22.94
C LEU A 14 22.72 24.24 -21.59
N GLY A 15 23.77 23.49 -21.27
CA GLY A 15 24.66 23.79 -20.14
C GLY A 15 24.05 23.69 -18.73
N CYS A 16 22.80 23.24 -18.58
CA CYS A 16 22.07 23.27 -17.30
C CYS A 16 22.80 22.56 -16.16
N ASP A 17 23.06 23.28 -15.06
CA ASP A 17 23.60 22.78 -13.80
C ASP A 17 23.31 23.76 -12.64
N ALA A 18 23.82 23.48 -11.43
CA ALA A 18 23.60 24.30 -10.24
C ALA A 18 24.19 25.74 -10.34
N THR A 19 25.01 26.02 -11.34
CA THR A 19 25.60 27.35 -11.63
C THR A 19 25.05 27.99 -12.91
N SER A 20 24.35 27.20 -13.74
CA SER A 20 23.86 27.56 -15.07
C SER A 20 22.34 27.38 -15.13
N PRO A 21 21.55 28.43 -14.81
CA PRO A 21 20.10 28.32 -14.68
C PRO A 21 19.45 28.01 -16.04
N CYS A 22 18.44 27.14 -16.01
CA CYS A 22 17.67 26.78 -17.20
C CYS A 22 16.16 27.01 -16.99
N SER A 23 15.35 26.69 -17.99
CA SER A 23 13.90 26.75 -17.88
C SER A 23 13.23 25.71 -18.77
N VAL A 24 12.13 25.13 -18.30
CA VAL A 24 11.18 24.42 -19.17
C VAL A 24 10.28 25.46 -19.82
N VAL A 25 10.18 25.43 -21.15
CA VAL A 25 9.26 26.29 -21.90
C VAL A 25 8.11 25.44 -22.42
N VAL A 26 6.90 25.73 -21.95
CA VAL A 26 5.67 25.09 -22.41
C VAL A 26 5.02 26.01 -23.44
N VAL A 27 5.07 25.61 -24.71
CA VAL A 27 4.47 26.35 -25.82
C VAL A 27 3.10 25.75 -26.17
N PRO A 28 2.00 26.51 -26.16
CA PRO A 28 0.68 26.02 -26.53
C PRO A 28 0.60 25.68 -28.02
N ASN A 29 0.19 24.45 -28.34
CA ASN A 29 0.02 23.97 -29.70
C ASN A 29 -1.44 23.52 -29.89
N TYR A 30 -2.18 24.20 -30.77
CA TYR A 30 -3.59 23.86 -31.04
C TYR A 30 -3.77 22.74 -32.07
N GLY A 31 -2.70 22.34 -32.77
CA GLY A 31 -2.74 21.34 -33.83
C GLY A 31 -3.62 21.75 -35.02
N ARG A 32 -3.81 20.81 -35.95
CA ARG A 32 -4.83 20.91 -37.00
C ARG A 32 -5.85 19.78 -36.80
N PRO A 33 -7.13 19.93 -37.21
CA PRO A 33 -8.12 18.86 -37.13
C PRO A 33 -7.72 17.56 -37.83
N GLN A 34 -6.85 17.67 -38.86
CA GLN A 34 -6.15 16.56 -39.51
C GLN A 34 -4.73 17.03 -39.90
N GLY A 35 -3.72 16.19 -39.68
CA GLY A 35 -2.32 16.46 -40.06
C GLY A 35 -1.30 16.28 -38.93
N ALA A 36 -0.01 16.35 -39.26
CA ALA A 36 1.07 16.35 -38.28
C ALA A 36 1.00 17.59 -37.38
N THR A 37 1.46 17.46 -36.14
CA THR A 37 1.27 18.50 -35.11
C THR A 37 2.45 19.47 -34.97
N GLU A 38 3.53 19.27 -35.70
CA GLU A 38 4.82 19.93 -35.44
C GLU A 38 4.90 21.36 -36.03
N ASP A 39 4.27 21.62 -37.18
CA ASP A 39 4.32 22.91 -37.91
C ASP A 39 3.89 24.17 -37.12
N GLN A 40 3.22 24.04 -35.97
CA GLN A 40 2.67 25.18 -35.22
C GLN A 40 3.47 25.54 -33.96
N ILE A 41 4.47 24.76 -33.57
CA ILE A 41 5.22 25.06 -32.33
C ILE A 41 6.08 26.32 -32.46
N ASP A 42 6.53 26.66 -33.68
CA ASP A 42 7.33 27.86 -33.98
C ASP A 42 6.49 29.12 -34.29
N ALA A 43 5.16 29.03 -34.18
CA ALA A 43 4.30 30.16 -34.49
C ALA A 43 4.48 31.32 -33.48
N PRO A 44 4.63 32.59 -33.91
CA PRO A 44 4.90 33.70 -33.00
C PRO A 44 3.86 33.87 -31.88
N TRP A 45 2.57 33.65 -32.17
CA TRP A 45 1.48 33.71 -31.19
C TRP A 45 1.58 32.61 -30.12
N ALA A 46 2.20 31.47 -30.45
CA ALA A 46 2.39 30.35 -29.52
C ALA A 46 3.52 30.70 -28.54
N TRP A 47 4.65 31.20 -29.06
CA TRP A 47 5.76 31.69 -28.24
C TRP A 47 5.40 32.92 -27.42
N GLU A 48 4.53 33.80 -27.88
CA GLU A 48 3.98 34.92 -27.10
C GLU A 48 3.18 34.43 -25.88
N ARG A 49 2.50 33.27 -26.00
CA ARG A 49 1.66 32.65 -24.97
C ARG A 49 2.34 31.50 -24.21
N ARG A 50 3.67 31.39 -24.29
CA ARG A 50 4.43 30.32 -23.62
C ARG A 50 4.43 30.51 -22.10
N THR A 51 4.40 29.40 -21.37
CA THR A 51 4.74 29.40 -19.94
C THR A 51 6.23 29.06 -19.80
N VAL A 52 6.99 29.93 -19.12
CA VAL A 52 8.39 29.66 -18.76
C VAL A 52 8.44 29.25 -17.29
N VAL A 53 8.94 28.05 -17.03
CA VAL A 53 9.15 27.53 -15.67
C VAL A 53 10.65 27.50 -15.42
N PRO A 54 11.21 28.33 -14.52
CA PRO A 54 12.62 28.27 -14.17
C PRO A 54 12.96 26.91 -13.54
N LEU A 55 14.19 26.45 -13.78
CA LEU A 55 14.75 25.25 -13.19
C LEU A 55 15.96 25.62 -12.35
N ASP A 56 15.88 25.27 -11.07
CA ASP A 56 17.02 25.22 -10.16
C ASP A 56 17.49 23.76 -10.04
N PHE A 57 18.81 23.55 -9.99
CA PHE A 57 19.42 22.23 -9.89
C PHE A 57 20.20 22.11 -8.59
N LEU A 58 20.04 20.97 -7.92
CA LEU A 58 20.87 20.60 -6.78
C LEU A 58 22.33 20.35 -7.25
N PRO A 59 23.34 20.68 -6.43
CA PRO A 59 24.73 20.35 -6.74
C PRO A 59 24.91 18.83 -6.96
N VAL A 60 25.61 18.46 -8.04
CA VAL A 60 25.84 17.04 -8.39
C VAL A 60 26.89 16.40 -7.48
N ASP A 61 27.72 17.21 -6.82
CA ASP A 61 28.80 16.77 -5.94
C ASP A 61 28.30 16.25 -4.58
N ASP A 62 27.05 16.53 -4.21
CA ASP A 62 26.36 15.99 -3.02
C ASP A 62 25.66 14.63 -3.31
N ALA A 63 26.33 13.74 -4.06
CA ALA A 63 25.81 12.40 -4.33
C ALA A 63 26.13 11.42 -3.19
N CYS A 64 25.16 10.59 -2.79
CA CYS A 64 25.40 9.52 -1.81
C CYS A 64 26.56 8.60 -2.25
N PRO A 65 27.49 8.21 -1.35
CA PRO A 65 28.56 7.28 -1.68
C PRO A 65 28.02 5.94 -2.19
N LEU A 66 28.53 5.45 -3.33
CA LEU A 66 28.07 4.22 -3.98
C LEU A 66 28.51 2.92 -3.25
N VAL A 67 29.42 3.01 -2.27
CA VAL A 67 29.99 1.87 -1.54
C VAL A 67 29.98 2.12 -0.02
N GLY A 68 29.79 1.07 0.78
CA GLY A 68 29.70 1.11 2.26
C GLY A 68 28.64 0.15 2.82
N SER A 69 28.37 0.24 4.14
CA SER A 69 27.16 -0.29 4.79
C SER A 69 25.95 0.60 4.51
N SER A 70 24.75 0.03 4.55
CA SER A 70 23.50 0.79 4.54
C SER A 70 22.58 0.21 5.58
N LEU A 71 21.94 1.07 6.36
CA LEU A 71 20.83 0.70 7.24
C LEU A 71 19.69 0.22 6.34
N ARG A 72 19.29 -1.05 6.49
CA ARG A 72 18.11 -1.57 5.83
C ARG A 72 16.89 -1.08 6.58
N VAL A 73 16.00 -0.42 5.86
CA VAL A 73 14.70 0.01 6.35
C VAL A 73 13.66 -0.53 5.39
N GLU A 74 12.57 -1.04 5.91
CA GLU A 74 11.42 -1.41 5.11
C GLU A 74 10.14 -0.87 5.76
N GLY A 75 9.06 -0.78 5.01
CA GLY A 75 7.78 -0.40 5.58
C GLY A 75 6.91 0.52 4.74
N SER A 76 5.90 1.06 5.42
CA SER A 76 4.76 1.81 4.89
C SER A 76 5.11 2.64 3.65
N PRO A 77 4.43 2.43 2.50
CA PRO A 77 4.61 3.25 1.31
C PRO A 77 4.34 4.74 1.57
N PHE A 78 3.56 5.07 2.60
CA PHE A 78 3.29 6.44 3.05
C PHE A 78 4.54 7.14 3.61
N ALA A 79 5.58 6.40 4.02
CA ALA A 79 6.87 6.97 4.40
C ALA A 79 7.76 7.31 3.19
N GLY A 80 7.40 6.85 1.98
CA GLY A 80 8.29 6.84 0.83
C GLY A 80 8.80 8.21 0.37
N HIS A 81 7.99 9.27 0.40
CA HIS A 81 8.44 10.61 0.01
C HIS A 81 9.30 11.27 1.09
N ALA A 82 8.94 11.14 2.37
CA ALA A 82 9.76 11.63 3.47
C ALA A 82 11.13 10.92 3.51
N LEU A 83 11.17 9.58 3.43
CA LEU A 83 12.43 8.83 3.36
C LEU A 83 13.23 9.14 2.09
N ALA A 84 12.60 9.35 0.94
CA ALA A 84 13.32 9.75 -0.27
C ALA A 84 14.02 11.11 -0.12
N SER A 85 13.38 12.07 0.54
CA SER A 85 13.99 13.37 0.87
C SER A 85 15.11 13.22 1.90
N TRP A 86 14.84 12.56 3.03
CA TRP A 86 15.79 12.40 4.12
C TRP A 86 17.03 11.60 3.72
N ARG A 87 16.89 10.45 3.04
CA ARG A 87 18.04 9.60 2.65
C ARG A 87 19.00 10.29 1.68
N ALA A 88 18.49 11.20 0.85
CA ALA A 88 19.30 12.02 -0.05
C ALA A 88 20.14 13.07 0.71
N ARG A 89 19.79 13.37 1.98
CA ARG A 89 20.55 14.26 2.85
C ARG A 89 21.39 13.53 3.91
N THR A 90 20.87 12.47 4.54
CA THR A 90 21.59 11.75 5.61
C THR A 90 22.90 11.14 5.11
N CYS A 91 22.95 10.70 3.85
CA CYS A 91 24.14 10.13 3.23
C CYS A 91 25.27 11.14 2.95
N THR A 92 25.01 12.46 3.05
CA THR A 92 25.97 13.55 2.77
C THR A 92 26.28 14.42 4.00
N LEU A 93 25.93 13.96 5.20
CA LEU A 93 26.27 14.69 6.43
C LEU A 93 27.78 14.60 6.73
N ALA A 94 28.33 15.65 7.35
CA ALA A 94 29.76 15.72 7.69
C ALA A 94 30.13 14.85 8.92
N SER A 95 29.15 14.57 9.78
CA SER A 95 29.18 13.57 10.85
C SER A 95 27.89 12.76 10.78
N ASP A 96 27.87 11.58 11.41
CA ASP A 96 26.64 10.82 11.66
C ASP A 96 25.86 10.50 10.35
N ALA A 97 26.62 10.26 9.27
CA ALA A 97 26.08 10.07 7.94
C ALA A 97 25.50 8.66 7.76
N VAL A 98 24.20 8.57 7.52
CA VAL A 98 23.49 7.30 7.37
C VAL A 98 23.04 7.11 5.92
N ARG A 99 23.44 6.00 5.32
CA ARG A 99 22.92 5.56 4.02
C ARG A 99 21.75 4.63 4.27
N VAL A 100 20.55 5.02 3.86
CA VAL A 100 19.33 4.22 4.04
C VAL A 100 18.99 3.47 2.76
N ASP A 101 19.00 2.15 2.82
CA ASP A 101 18.39 1.30 1.80
C ASP A 101 16.94 1.05 2.19
N TYR A 102 15.99 1.59 1.40
CA TYR A 102 14.57 1.59 1.76
C TYR A 102 13.72 0.76 0.81
N THR A 103 13.05 -0.25 1.35
CA THR A 103 12.09 -1.11 0.65
C THR A 103 10.66 -0.74 1.04
N SER A 104 9.91 -0.17 0.09
CA SER A 104 8.49 0.15 0.29
C SER A 104 7.63 -1.12 0.18
N ILE A 105 7.09 -1.59 1.30
CA ILE A 105 6.18 -2.76 1.40
C ILE A 105 5.02 -2.44 2.35
N GLY A 106 3.91 -3.17 2.21
CA GLY A 106 2.73 -2.99 3.07
C GLY A 106 3.05 -3.19 4.55
N GLU A 107 2.44 -2.38 5.41
CA GLU A 107 2.66 -2.40 6.87
C GLU A 107 2.36 -3.78 7.50
N PRO A 108 1.31 -4.53 7.07
CA PRO A 108 1.06 -5.88 7.59
C PRO A 108 2.19 -6.88 7.32
N GLN A 109 2.86 -6.79 6.16
CA GLN A 109 4.02 -7.63 5.87
C GLN A 109 5.21 -7.18 6.71
N THR A 110 5.48 -5.87 6.74
CA THR A 110 6.54 -5.25 7.53
C THR A 110 6.47 -5.65 9.02
N ARG A 111 5.26 -5.72 9.60
CA ARG A 111 5.09 -6.23 10.97
C ARG A 111 5.55 -7.67 11.13
N ALA A 112 5.25 -8.54 10.18
CA ALA A 112 5.67 -9.94 10.21
C ALA A 112 7.19 -10.07 10.04
N ASP A 113 7.78 -9.28 9.15
CA ASP A 113 9.22 -9.29 8.86
C ASP A 113 10.02 -8.72 10.06
N VAL A 114 9.55 -7.67 10.74
CA VAL A 114 10.11 -7.18 12.02
C VAL A 114 9.94 -8.22 13.14
N ALA A 115 8.73 -8.80 13.30
CA ALA A 115 8.43 -9.77 14.35
C ALA A 115 9.27 -11.05 14.25
N THR A 116 9.59 -11.48 13.03
CA THR A 116 10.42 -12.66 12.76
C THR A 116 11.91 -12.36 12.69
N GLY A 117 12.31 -11.08 12.70
CA GLY A 117 13.72 -10.67 12.59
C GLY A 117 14.31 -10.77 11.19
N ILE A 118 13.47 -10.68 10.15
CA ILE A 118 13.91 -10.51 8.75
C ILE A 118 14.46 -9.09 8.54
N THR A 119 13.91 -8.11 9.26
CA THR A 119 14.48 -6.76 9.41
C THR A 119 14.63 -6.41 10.89
N ASP A 120 15.55 -5.50 11.19
CA ASP A 120 15.70 -4.85 12.50
C ASP A 120 15.12 -3.42 12.52
N VAL A 121 14.68 -2.89 11.36
CA VAL A 121 13.95 -1.61 11.24
C VAL A 121 12.74 -1.73 10.31
N GLY A 122 11.54 -1.48 10.85
CA GLY A 122 10.30 -1.42 10.08
C GLY A 122 9.52 -0.12 10.30
N LEU A 123 8.99 0.49 9.24
CA LEU A 123 8.11 1.67 9.29
C LEU A 123 6.64 1.24 9.23
N LEU A 124 5.91 1.57 10.28
CA LEU A 124 4.58 1.04 10.59
C LEU A 124 3.58 2.16 10.91
N ILE A 125 2.30 1.80 10.86
CA ILE A 125 1.18 2.63 11.36
C ILE A 125 0.59 1.92 12.61
N ASP A 126 0.08 0.70 12.44
CA ASP A 126 -0.31 -0.17 13.56
C ASP A 126 0.92 -0.96 14.08
N PRO A 127 1.04 -1.20 15.40
CA PRO A 127 2.21 -1.81 16.02
C PRO A 127 2.30 -3.32 15.76
N VAL A 128 3.50 -3.88 15.88
CA VAL A 128 3.71 -5.33 16.03
C VAL A 128 2.99 -5.82 17.30
N ASP A 129 2.49 -7.05 17.26
CA ASP A 129 1.94 -7.74 18.42
C ASP A 129 2.87 -7.63 19.65
N GLY A 130 2.28 -7.46 20.84
CA GLY A 130 3.03 -7.13 22.05
C GLY A 130 4.05 -8.19 22.46
N ASP A 131 3.69 -9.47 22.37
CA ASP A 131 4.57 -10.57 22.79
C ASP A 131 5.71 -10.75 21.77
N ALA A 132 5.41 -10.66 20.48
CA ALA A 132 6.41 -10.72 19.41
C ALA A 132 7.36 -9.50 19.45
N GLY A 133 6.82 -8.30 19.71
CA GLY A 133 7.60 -7.08 19.83
C GLY A 133 8.51 -7.07 21.06
N ALA A 134 8.03 -7.59 22.20
CA ALA A 134 8.85 -7.78 23.40
C ALA A 134 9.98 -8.79 23.16
N ALA A 135 9.68 -9.93 22.52
CA ALA A 135 10.67 -10.96 22.20
C ALA A 135 11.81 -10.45 21.29
N ARG A 136 11.52 -9.48 20.41
CA ARG A 136 12.51 -8.80 19.55
C ARG A 136 13.14 -7.55 20.16
N GLY A 137 12.74 -7.16 21.37
CA GLY A 137 13.23 -5.95 22.03
C GLY A 137 12.94 -4.68 21.22
N LEU A 138 11.75 -4.58 20.62
CA LEU A 138 11.37 -3.44 19.80
C LEU A 138 11.18 -2.17 20.63
N THR A 139 11.84 -1.10 20.19
CA THR A 139 11.60 0.26 20.64
C THR A 139 10.94 1.05 19.50
N TYR A 140 9.83 1.72 19.79
CA TYR A 140 9.11 2.53 18.81
C TYR A 140 9.53 4.00 18.88
N ALA A 141 9.60 4.67 17.74
CA ALA A 141 9.82 6.11 17.64
C ALA A 141 8.87 6.74 16.60
N PRO A 142 8.17 7.86 16.91
CA PRO A 142 7.39 8.58 15.90
C PRO A 142 8.34 9.28 14.91
N MET A 143 7.99 9.29 13.62
CA MET A 143 8.84 9.83 12.55
C MET A 143 8.18 10.96 11.76
N ALA A 144 6.92 10.80 11.34
CA ALA A 144 6.16 11.84 10.65
C ALA A 144 4.65 11.62 10.82
N VAL A 145 3.87 12.71 10.76
CA VAL A 145 2.41 12.64 10.64
C VAL A 145 2.03 12.82 9.17
N THR A 146 1.10 12.02 8.67
CA THR A 146 0.49 12.16 7.33
C THR A 146 -1.00 11.80 7.40
N GLY A 147 -1.66 11.64 6.27
CA GLY A 147 -3.03 11.14 6.21
C GLY A 147 -3.35 10.41 4.91
N LEU A 148 -4.35 9.53 4.97
CA LEU A 148 -4.99 8.98 3.78
C LEU A 148 -6.05 9.97 3.29
N VAL A 149 -6.06 10.25 1.99
CA VAL A 149 -6.93 11.27 1.39
C VAL A 149 -7.76 10.70 0.24
N VAL A 150 -8.98 11.22 0.08
CA VAL A 150 -9.73 11.05 -1.16
C VAL A 150 -9.32 12.18 -2.11
N ALA A 151 -8.35 11.89 -2.98
CA ALA A 151 -7.86 12.81 -3.99
C ALA A 151 -8.68 12.69 -5.29
N PHE A 152 -8.82 13.79 -6.03
CA PHE A 152 -9.67 13.83 -7.21
C PHE A 152 -9.19 14.80 -8.29
N GLN A 153 -9.59 14.48 -9.53
CA GLN A 153 -9.61 15.40 -10.66
C GLN A 153 -11.02 15.39 -11.24
N ILE A 154 -11.81 16.38 -10.86
CA ILE A 154 -13.18 16.55 -11.35
C ILE A 154 -13.29 17.94 -11.96
N ASP A 155 -13.85 18.02 -13.16
CA ASP A 155 -14.30 19.25 -13.78
C ASP A 155 -15.84 19.31 -13.71
N ASP A 156 -16.40 20.52 -13.50
CA ASP A 156 -17.84 20.73 -13.50
C ASP A 156 -18.44 20.65 -14.93
N ALA A 157 -19.77 20.77 -15.05
CA ALA A 157 -20.46 20.72 -16.33
C ALA A 157 -20.10 21.88 -17.29
N ASP A 158 -19.51 22.98 -16.78
CA ASP A 158 -18.96 24.08 -17.57
C ASP A 158 -17.48 23.85 -17.94
N GLY A 159 -16.88 22.74 -17.47
CA GLY A 159 -15.47 22.39 -17.68
C GLY A 159 -14.48 23.08 -16.74
N LYS A 160 -14.93 23.63 -15.60
CA LYS A 160 -14.06 24.26 -14.59
C LYS A 160 -13.58 23.23 -13.57
N PRO A 161 -12.30 23.21 -13.18
CA PRO A 161 -11.82 22.32 -12.13
C PRO A 161 -12.53 22.57 -10.80
N VAL A 162 -13.02 21.50 -10.18
CA VAL A 162 -13.55 21.51 -8.83
C VAL A 162 -12.38 21.48 -7.83
N SER A 163 -12.45 22.33 -6.79
CA SER A 163 -11.41 22.45 -5.75
C SER A 163 -11.94 22.29 -4.32
N ASP A 164 -13.24 22.14 -4.13
CA ASP A 164 -13.86 21.77 -2.85
C ASP A 164 -14.81 20.60 -3.09
N LEU A 165 -14.66 19.56 -2.27
CA LEU A 165 -15.44 18.33 -2.33
C LEU A 165 -15.60 17.84 -0.90
N LYS A 166 -16.83 17.53 -0.50
CA LYS A 166 -17.18 17.07 0.85
C LYS A 166 -17.70 15.65 0.78
N LEU A 167 -17.13 14.76 1.60
CA LEU A 167 -17.50 13.35 1.63
C LEU A 167 -17.78 12.89 3.05
N THR A 168 -18.88 12.15 3.19
CA THR A 168 -19.25 11.45 4.42
C THR A 168 -18.75 10.00 4.37
N PRO A 169 -18.61 9.32 5.51
CA PRO A 169 -18.29 7.89 5.56
C PRO A 169 -19.23 7.06 4.68
N ARG A 170 -20.55 7.32 4.69
CA ARG A 170 -21.52 6.66 3.80
C ARG A 170 -21.25 6.90 2.31
N LEU A 171 -20.85 8.11 1.91
CA LEU A 171 -20.52 8.41 0.51
C LEU A 171 -19.25 7.67 0.05
N VAL A 172 -18.26 7.53 0.92
CA VAL A 172 -17.06 6.73 0.64
C VAL A 172 -17.39 5.24 0.64
N ALA A 173 -18.24 4.75 1.55
CA ALA A 173 -18.75 3.38 1.55
C ALA A 173 -19.45 3.02 0.22
N LYS A 174 -20.32 3.90 -0.29
CA LYS A 174 -20.98 3.76 -1.61
C LYS A 174 -19.97 3.64 -2.76
N LEU A 175 -18.88 4.42 -2.72
CA LEU A 175 -17.80 4.40 -3.71
C LEU A 175 -17.01 3.07 -3.67
N ILE A 176 -16.50 2.67 -2.50
CA ILE A 176 -15.60 1.50 -2.38
C ILE A 176 -16.33 0.15 -2.53
N THR A 177 -17.64 0.09 -2.27
CA THR A 177 -18.48 -1.10 -2.53
C THR A 177 -19.07 -1.15 -3.93
N GLY A 178 -18.70 -0.19 -4.80
CA GLY A 178 -19.22 -0.13 -6.16
C GLY A 178 -20.74 -0.07 -6.23
N SER A 179 -21.38 0.70 -5.33
CA SER A 179 -22.84 0.72 -5.20
C SER A 179 -23.54 1.58 -6.25
N TYR A 180 -22.81 2.33 -7.09
CA TYR A 180 -23.40 3.09 -8.20
C TYR A 180 -23.67 2.19 -9.42
N ARG A 181 -24.70 2.53 -10.19
CA ARG A 181 -25.19 1.66 -11.27
C ARG A 181 -24.21 1.54 -12.43
N SER A 182 -23.59 0.37 -12.57
CA SER A 182 -22.75 0.00 -13.71
C SER A 182 -23.48 -0.98 -14.64
N GLY A 183 -23.54 -0.65 -15.94
CA GLY A 183 -24.16 -1.49 -16.97
C GLY A 183 -25.57 -1.97 -16.62
N GLY A 184 -25.81 -3.26 -16.85
CA GLY A 184 -27.03 -3.97 -16.46
C GLY A 184 -26.92 -4.75 -15.15
N ASN A 185 -25.95 -4.44 -14.28
CA ASN A 185 -25.69 -5.21 -13.06
C ASN A 185 -26.92 -5.19 -12.13
N PRO A 186 -27.58 -6.35 -11.85
CA PRO A 186 -28.79 -6.40 -11.04
C PRO A 186 -28.56 -6.00 -9.59
N ALA A 187 -27.33 -6.14 -9.07
CA ALA A 187 -26.98 -5.80 -7.68
C ALA A 187 -27.06 -4.30 -7.36
N VAL A 188 -27.09 -3.44 -8.39
CA VAL A 188 -27.10 -1.96 -8.29
C VAL A 188 -28.11 -1.30 -9.26
N ILE A 189 -28.97 -2.06 -9.93
CA ILE A 189 -29.81 -1.55 -11.05
C ILE A 189 -30.78 -0.42 -10.65
N ASN A 190 -31.20 -0.39 -9.39
CA ASN A 190 -32.12 0.63 -8.85
C ASN A 190 -31.41 1.86 -8.25
N ASN A 191 -30.08 1.83 -8.13
CA ASN A 191 -29.30 2.91 -7.51
C ASN A 191 -29.04 4.08 -8.49
N PRO A 192 -28.61 5.25 -7.98
CA PRO A 192 -28.12 6.35 -8.79
C PRO A 192 -27.03 5.89 -9.77
N VAL A 193 -27.04 6.48 -10.97
CA VAL A 193 -26.12 6.14 -12.07
C VAL A 193 -24.66 6.36 -11.68
N ASN A 194 -24.42 7.40 -10.87
CA ASN A 194 -23.12 7.78 -10.36
C ASN A 194 -23.27 8.73 -9.16
N ILE A 195 -22.15 9.01 -8.49
CA ILE A 195 -22.08 9.95 -7.35
C ILE A 195 -22.61 11.35 -7.69
N PHE A 196 -22.37 11.86 -8.91
CA PHE A 196 -22.88 13.18 -9.34
C PHE A 196 -24.40 13.23 -9.51
N ARG A 197 -25.09 12.07 -9.56
CA ARG A 197 -26.55 11.95 -9.55
C ARG A 197 -27.11 11.50 -8.19
N ASP A 198 -26.28 11.22 -7.21
CA ASP A 198 -26.70 10.87 -5.85
C ASP A 198 -27.21 12.11 -5.08
N PRO A 199 -28.46 12.13 -4.58
CA PRO A 199 -28.95 13.23 -3.74
C PRO A 199 -28.18 13.39 -2.43
N ASP A 200 -27.64 12.32 -1.85
CA ASP A 200 -26.83 12.33 -0.62
C ASP A 200 -25.53 13.13 -0.84
N PHE A 201 -24.88 12.88 -1.97
CA PHE A 201 -23.69 13.61 -2.40
C PHE A 201 -23.98 15.09 -2.64
N ARG A 202 -25.09 15.39 -3.31
CA ARG A 202 -25.53 16.76 -3.61
C ARG A 202 -25.95 17.54 -2.37
N ALA A 203 -26.47 16.87 -1.34
CA ALA A 203 -26.88 17.51 -0.09
C ALA A 203 -25.67 18.13 0.65
N VAL A 204 -24.52 17.45 0.65
CA VAL A 204 -23.28 17.96 1.27
C VAL A 204 -22.40 18.76 0.30
N ASN A 205 -22.70 18.72 -1.01
CA ASN A 205 -22.02 19.48 -2.07
C ASN A 205 -22.97 20.37 -2.92
N PRO A 206 -23.69 21.34 -2.31
CA PRO A 206 -24.54 22.26 -3.05
C PRO A 206 -23.73 23.29 -3.85
N GLY A 207 -24.36 23.88 -4.88
CA GLY A 207 -23.81 25.02 -5.62
C GLY A 207 -22.83 24.70 -6.76
N VAL A 208 -22.35 23.46 -6.87
CA VAL A 208 -21.53 23.01 -8.01
C VAL A 208 -22.42 22.43 -9.12
N ALA A 209 -22.14 22.83 -10.37
CA ALA A 209 -22.80 22.29 -11.56
C ALA A 209 -22.24 20.89 -11.90
N TRP A 210 -22.53 19.88 -11.09
CA TRP A 210 -21.93 18.54 -11.24
C TRP A 210 -22.12 17.92 -12.64
N PRO A 211 -21.07 17.29 -13.21
CA PRO A 211 -21.06 16.84 -14.60
C PRO A 211 -22.03 15.66 -14.85
N GLY A 212 -22.03 15.15 -16.08
CA GLY A 212 -22.85 14.00 -16.46
C GLY A 212 -22.57 12.76 -15.60
N GLY A 213 -21.28 12.48 -15.39
CA GLY A 213 -20.78 11.25 -14.81
C GLY A 213 -20.89 10.07 -15.77
N ALA A 214 -19.79 9.36 -15.98
CA ALA A 214 -19.86 7.97 -16.43
C ALA A 214 -20.70 7.11 -15.45
N PRO A 215 -21.43 6.08 -15.90
CA PRO A 215 -22.05 5.11 -14.99
C PRO A 215 -21.03 4.35 -14.15
N GLY A 216 -21.38 3.97 -12.92
CA GLY A 216 -20.50 3.18 -12.06
C GLY A 216 -19.24 3.95 -11.64
N ASN A 217 -19.38 5.09 -10.96
CA ASN A 217 -18.22 5.78 -10.41
C ASN A 217 -17.56 4.91 -9.31
N HIS A 218 -16.40 4.33 -9.64
CA HIS A 218 -15.51 3.65 -8.71
C HIS A 218 -14.25 4.52 -8.50
N PRO A 219 -13.73 4.65 -7.26
CA PRO A 219 -12.44 5.30 -7.02
C PRO A 219 -11.30 4.39 -7.49
N LEU A 220 -10.15 4.98 -7.83
CA LEU A 220 -8.88 4.25 -7.86
C LEU A 220 -8.52 3.83 -6.43
N LEU A 221 -8.22 2.55 -6.21
CA LEU A 221 -7.97 1.96 -4.90
C LEU A 221 -6.60 1.26 -4.84
N LEU A 222 -5.97 1.28 -3.68
CA LEU A 222 -4.76 0.50 -3.38
C LEU A 222 -5.12 -0.99 -3.28
N GLY A 223 -4.39 -1.84 -3.99
CA GLY A 223 -4.61 -3.28 -4.02
C GLY A 223 -3.77 -4.08 -3.03
N ASP A 224 -2.73 -3.47 -2.46
CA ASP A 224 -1.88 -4.07 -1.44
C ASP A 224 -2.64 -4.21 -0.10
N LEU A 225 -2.19 -5.15 0.74
CA LEU A 225 -2.58 -5.17 2.15
C LEU A 225 -1.91 -4.00 2.87
N SER A 226 -2.71 -3.09 3.45
CA SER A 226 -2.19 -1.90 4.12
C SER A 226 -3.03 -1.46 5.31
N ASP A 227 -2.35 -0.92 6.32
CA ASP A 227 -2.98 -0.28 7.47
C ASP A 227 -3.78 0.96 7.06
N SER A 228 -3.44 1.62 5.93
CA SER A 228 -4.24 2.75 5.44
C SER A 228 -5.65 2.32 5.00
N THR A 229 -5.76 1.13 4.38
CA THR A 229 -7.06 0.54 4.02
C THR A 229 -7.83 0.13 5.28
N LEU A 230 -7.11 -0.34 6.30
CA LEU A 230 -7.68 -0.65 7.61
C LEU A 230 -8.19 0.62 8.33
N ALA A 231 -7.45 1.72 8.30
CA ALA A 231 -7.86 3.01 8.85
C ALA A 231 -9.09 3.59 8.12
N LEU A 232 -9.11 3.52 6.78
CA LEU A 232 -10.27 3.89 5.97
C LEU A 232 -11.53 3.11 6.38
N THR A 233 -11.39 1.80 6.54
CA THR A 233 -12.52 0.92 6.85
C THR A 233 -12.95 1.03 8.32
N ARG A 234 -12.04 1.29 9.26
CA ARG A 234 -12.35 1.70 10.64
C ARG A 234 -13.16 3.00 10.69
N TRP A 235 -12.80 4.03 9.91
CA TRP A 235 -13.58 5.29 9.81
C TRP A 235 -14.97 5.09 9.22
N ILE A 236 -15.08 4.26 8.18
CA ILE A 236 -16.38 3.86 7.61
C ILE A 236 -17.20 3.04 8.63
N GLU A 237 -16.56 2.16 9.38
CA GLU A 237 -17.22 1.37 10.43
C GLU A 237 -17.65 2.22 11.62
N ALA A 238 -16.92 3.26 12.02
CA ALA A 238 -17.29 4.12 13.14
C ALA A 238 -18.59 4.90 12.89
N ASP A 239 -18.91 5.24 11.64
CA ASP A 239 -20.13 5.95 11.28
C ASP A 239 -21.37 5.05 11.24
N LYS A 240 -22.42 5.47 11.95
CA LYS A 240 -23.68 4.73 12.00
C LYS A 240 -24.36 4.66 10.64
N ASP A 241 -24.34 5.75 9.87
CA ASP A 241 -25.07 5.85 8.62
C ASP A 241 -24.43 4.98 7.52
N ALA A 242 -23.10 4.85 7.53
CA ALA A 242 -22.34 3.90 6.74
C ALA A 242 -22.59 2.44 7.16
N ARG A 243 -22.54 2.10 8.46
CA ARG A 243 -22.86 0.74 8.95
C ARG A 243 -24.27 0.30 8.55
N ASP A 244 -25.26 1.17 8.77
CA ASP A 244 -26.65 0.92 8.39
C ASP A 244 -26.75 0.63 6.87
N PHE A 245 -26.10 1.45 6.04
CA PHE A 245 -26.06 1.27 4.58
C PHE A 245 -25.42 -0.06 4.16
N LEU A 246 -24.26 -0.42 4.73
CA LEU A 246 -23.53 -1.65 4.42
C LEU A 246 -24.26 -2.92 4.92
N ALA A 247 -25.05 -2.83 5.99
CA ALA A 247 -25.99 -3.87 6.39
C ALA A 247 -27.18 -4.04 5.40
N GLY A 248 -27.29 -3.16 4.41
CA GLY A 248 -28.32 -3.18 3.36
C GLY A 248 -29.60 -2.43 3.71
N LYS A 249 -29.58 -1.55 4.72
CA LYS A 249 -30.67 -0.58 4.93
C LYS A 249 -30.54 0.51 3.85
N PRO A 250 -31.62 0.88 3.14
CA PRO A 250 -31.58 2.01 2.22
C PRO A 250 -31.17 3.30 2.92
N ASP A 251 -30.44 4.16 2.22
CA ASP A 251 -30.17 5.52 2.66
C ASP A 251 -31.47 6.38 2.64
N PRO A 252 -31.44 7.64 3.10
CA PRO A 252 -32.62 8.52 3.10
C PRO A 252 -33.25 8.80 1.73
N TYR A 253 -32.58 8.42 0.63
CA TYR A 253 -33.00 8.64 -0.75
C TYR A 253 -33.34 7.33 -1.48
N GLY A 254 -33.28 6.19 -0.79
CA GLY A 254 -33.64 4.87 -1.29
C GLY A 254 -32.50 4.08 -1.95
N MET A 255 -31.26 4.58 -1.94
CA MET A 255 -30.10 3.85 -2.46
C MET A 255 -29.69 2.74 -1.48
N THR A 256 -29.42 1.54 -1.98
CA THR A 256 -28.90 0.41 -1.17
C THR A 256 -27.44 0.12 -1.52
N VAL A 257 -26.72 -0.55 -0.63
CA VAL A 257 -25.42 -1.15 -0.96
C VAL A 257 -25.56 -2.11 -2.14
N ASN A 258 -24.51 -2.24 -2.95
CA ASN A 258 -24.34 -3.33 -3.89
C ASN A 258 -24.64 -4.66 -3.19
N ALA A 259 -25.58 -5.46 -3.72
CA ALA A 259 -26.03 -6.69 -3.09
C ALA A 259 -24.90 -7.69 -2.77
N ASN A 260 -23.80 -7.69 -3.55
CA ASN A 260 -22.63 -8.54 -3.34
C ASN A 260 -21.74 -8.09 -2.16
N TYR A 261 -21.85 -6.82 -1.75
CA TYR A 261 -21.13 -6.22 -0.62
C TYR A 261 -21.99 -6.09 0.65
N LYS A 262 -23.25 -6.56 0.61
CA LYS A 262 -24.16 -6.49 1.76
C LYS A 262 -23.64 -7.34 2.92
N GLY A 263 -23.40 -6.70 4.06
CA GLY A 263 -22.85 -7.38 5.23
C GLY A 263 -21.37 -7.77 5.10
N VAL A 264 -20.62 -7.08 4.23
CA VAL A 264 -19.15 -7.20 4.18
C VAL A 264 -18.56 -7.00 5.58
N ALA A 265 -17.66 -7.88 6.00
CA ALA A 265 -16.98 -7.79 7.28
C ALA A 265 -16.08 -6.54 7.31
N LEU A 266 -16.15 -5.77 8.40
CA LEU A 266 -15.28 -4.63 8.67
C LEU A 266 -14.55 -4.84 10.01
N PRO A 267 -13.41 -4.15 10.21
CA PRO A 267 -12.63 -3.45 9.19
C PRO A 267 -11.80 -4.44 8.34
N PHE A 268 -11.27 -4.01 7.19
CA PHE A 268 -10.41 -4.85 6.34
C PHE A 268 -9.17 -4.10 5.82
N ALA A 269 -8.05 -4.82 5.68
CA ALA A 269 -6.77 -4.25 5.24
C ALA A 269 -6.52 -4.31 3.72
N GLY A 270 -7.40 -4.95 2.94
CA GLY A 270 -7.34 -5.00 1.47
C GLY A 270 -8.74 -5.16 0.88
N PHE A 271 -9.01 -4.52 -0.25
CA PHE A 271 -10.37 -4.44 -0.81
C PHE A 271 -10.83 -5.79 -1.38
N PRO A 272 -11.92 -6.38 -0.87
CA PRO A 272 -12.44 -7.63 -1.39
C PRO A 272 -13.17 -7.41 -2.72
N LEU A 273 -12.87 -8.20 -3.74
CA LEU A 273 -13.55 -8.22 -5.03
C LEU A 273 -14.74 -9.18 -4.99
N LEU A 274 -15.88 -8.70 -4.45
CA LEU A 274 -17.07 -9.52 -4.19
C LEU A 274 -18.10 -9.54 -5.32
N ASP A 275 -18.09 -8.55 -6.21
CA ASP A 275 -19.01 -8.47 -7.36
C ASP A 275 -18.30 -8.93 -8.65
N PRO A 276 -18.64 -10.11 -9.21
CA PRO A 276 -17.95 -10.64 -10.39
C PRO A 276 -18.08 -9.75 -11.63
N LEU A 277 -19.22 -9.08 -11.82
CA LEU A 277 -19.45 -8.19 -12.96
C LEU A 277 -18.66 -6.89 -12.83
N MET A 278 -18.40 -6.44 -11.60
CA MET A 278 -17.48 -5.34 -11.33
C MET A 278 -16.03 -5.76 -11.61
N SER A 279 -15.61 -6.94 -11.13
CA SER A 279 -14.24 -7.47 -11.28
C SER A 279 -13.81 -7.66 -12.75
N GLU A 280 -14.73 -7.92 -13.68
CA GLU A 280 -14.42 -7.92 -15.13
C GLU A 280 -13.93 -6.57 -15.67
N THR A 281 -14.20 -5.48 -14.94
CA THR A 281 -13.96 -4.10 -15.39
C THR A 281 -13.16 -3.24 -14.43
N PHE A 282 -12.98 -3.65 -13.17
CA PHE A 282 -12.31 -2.85 -12.15
C PHE A 282 -11.52 -3.75 -11.19
N GLU A 283 -10.25 -3.39 -11.01
CA GLU A 283 -9.34 -4.05 -10.06
C GLU A 283 -8.57 -2.98 -9.27
N PRO A 284 -8.40 -3.15 -7.95
CA PRO A 284 -7.46 -2.38 -7.14
C PRO A 284 -6.02 -2.46 -7.69
N ILE A 285 -5.27 -1.37 -7.56
CA ILE A 285 -3.95 -1.19 -8.16
C ILE A 285 -2.89 -1.43 -7.08
N GLN A 286 -2.03 -2.41 -7.31
CA GLN A 286 -0.83 -2.63 -6.51
C GLN A 286 0.15 -1.45 -6.69
N GLU A 287 0.92 -1.16 -5.65
CA GLU A 287 1.88 -0.05 -5.53
C GLU A 287 1.24 1.36 -5.49
N LEU A 288 1.48 2.07 -4.39
CA LEU A 288 0.96 3.42 -4.15
C LEU A 288 1.43 4.47 -5.18
N ASP A 289 2.66 4.38 -5.71
CA ASP A 289 3.13 5.29 -6.78
C ASP A 289 2.46 4.99 -8.13
N THR A 290 2.23 3.72 -8.47
CA THR A 290 1.51 3.32 -9.69
C THR A 290 0.05 3.75 -9.64
N LEU A 291 -0.61 3.57 -8.50
CA LEU A 291 -1.95 4.10 -8.19
C LEU A 291 -2.00 5.63 -8.33
N SER A 292 -1.10 6.35 -7.66
CA SER A 292 -1.06 7.82 -7.64
C SER A 292 -0.73 8.43 -9.00
N ARG A 293 0.17 7.80 -9.78
CA ARG A 293 0.42 8.18 -11.17
C ARG A 293 -0.78 7.93 -12.09
N GLN A 294 -1.55 6.87 -11.86
CA GLN A 294 -2.77 6.64 -12.64
C GLN A 294 -3.84 7.71 -12.37
N LEU A 295 -3.96 8.14 -11.09
CA LEU A 295 -4.82 9.26 -10.70
C LEU A 295 -4.32 10.61 -11.27
N SER A 296 -3.02 10.88 -11.23
CA SER A 296 -2.45 12.16 -11.66
C SER A 296 -2.57 12.45 -13.15
N ILE A 297 -2.60 11.42 -13.99
CA ILE A 297 -2.88 11.57 -15.43
C ILE A 297 -4.38 11.55 -15.78
N ALA A 298 -5.28 11.55 -14.79
CA ALA A 298 -6.73 11.42 -14.95
C ALA A 298 -7.13 10.21 -15.82
N ARG A 299 -6.51 9.05 -15.61
CA ARG A 299 -6.90 7.81 -16.31
C ARG A 299 -8.19 7.26 -15.73
N PHE A 300 -9.05 6.71 -16.59
CA PHE A 300 -10.27 6.05 -16.15
C PHE A 300 -9.94 4.90 -15.17
N PRO A 301 -10.68 4.75 -14.04
CA PRO A 301 -10.35 3.77 -13.01
C PRO A 301 -10.33 2.33 -13.50
N GLY A 302 -11.38 1.93 -14.23
CA GLY A 302 -11.55 0.56 -14.73
C GLY A 302 -11.40 0.43 -16.25
N ALA A 303 -12.31 -0.33 -16.83
CA ALA A 303 -12.49 -0.60 -18.25
C ALA A 303 -13.98 -0.49 -18.64
N THR A 304 -14.24 -0.43 -19.94
CA THR A 304 -15.59 -0.45 -20.52
C THR A 304 -15.75 -1.70 -21.37
N VAL A 305 -16.87 -2.43 -21.18
CA VAL A 305 -17.25 -3.57 -22.02
C VAL A 305 -18.11 -3.09 -23.18
N THR A 306 -17.68 -3.36 -24.41
CA THR A 306 -18.52 -3.25 -25.61
C THR A 306 -18.79 -4.64 -26.17
N GLN A 307 -19.94 -4.86 -26.81
CA GLN A 307 -20.23 -6.13 -27.47
C GLN A 307 -20.05 -5.98 -28.98
N GLU A 308 -19.07 -6.69 -29.56
CA GLU A 308 -18.80 -6.70 -30.99
C GLU A 308 -18.93 -8.14 -31.52
N GLY A 309 -19.79 -8.35 -32.52
CA GLY A 309 -20.04 -9.69 -33.08
C GLY A 309 -20.59 -10.72 -32.10
N GLY A 310 -21.14 -10.28 -30.95
CA GLY A 310 -21.58 -11.14 -29.85
C GLY A 310 -20.53 -11.37 -28.76
N ILE A 311 -19.28 -10.93 -28.95
CA ILE A 311 -18.17 -11.08 -28.02
C ILE A 311 -18.03 -9.82 -27.16
N ASN A 312 -17.80 -9.99 -25.85
CA ASN A 312 -17.45 -8.89 -24.95
C ASN A 312 -16.00 -8.47 -25.19
N ILE A 313 -15.79 -7.20 -25.56
CA ILE A 313 -14.48 -6.58 -25.68
C ILE A 313 -14.29 -5.62 -24.50
N VAL A 314 -13.35 -5.94 -23.63
CA VAL A 314 -12.96 -5.09 -22.49
C VAL A 314 -11.90 -4.10 -22.97
N THR A 315 -12.23 -2.81 -22.93
CA THR A 315 -11.34 -1.72 -23.37
C THR A 315 -11.04 -0.79 -22.20
N LYS A 316 -9.77 -0.48 -21.92
CA LYS A 316 -9.41 0.54 -20.92
C LYS A 316 -9.49 1.93 -21.58
N PRO A 317 -10.40 2.84 -21.15
CA PRO A 317 -10.53 4.15 -21.78
C PRO A 317 -9.23 4.97 -21.71
N PRO A 318 -9.02 5.91 -22.65
CA PRO A 318 -7.92 6.85 -22.56
C PRO A 318 -8.06 7.75 -21.32
N ARG A 319 -7.02 8.52 -21.01
CA ARG A 319 -7.12 9.57 -20.00
C ARG A 319 -8.22 10.57 -20.34
N GLN A 320 -8.88 11.09 -19.31
CA GLN A 320 -9.88 12.14 -19.45
C GLN A 320 -9.18 13.47 -19.73
N ASN A 321 -9.70 14.23 -20.70
CA ASN A 321 -9.16 15.54 -21.05
C ASN A 321 -9.66 16.61 -20.06
N PRO A 322 -8.87 17.67 -19.79
CA PRO A 322 -9.32 18.81 -19.00
C PRO A 322 -10.65 19.39 -19.51
N GLY A 323 -11.51 19.79 -18.57
CA GLY A 323 -12.90 20.19 -18.81
C GLY A 323 -13.88 19.02 -18.88
N ARG A 324 -13.42 17.77 -18.67
CA ARG A 324 -14.22 16.53 -18.66
C ARG A 324 -13.65 15.45 -17.72
N ARG A 325 -12.87 15.84 -16.70
CA ARG A 325 -12.31 14.91 -15.72
C ARG A 325 -13.37 14.58 -14.65
N GLU A 326 -13.39 13.33 -14.21
CA GLU A 326 -14.35 12.73 -13.30
C GLU A 326 -13.66 11.63 -12.44
N VAL A 327 -12.34 11.72 -12.23
CA VAL A 327 -11.54 10.68 -11.55
C VAL A 327 -11.42 10.96 -10.07
N ILE A 328 -11.64 9.93 -9.24
CA ILE A 328 -11.43 9.92 -7.80
C ILE A 328 -10.42 8.79 -7.50
N GLY A 329 -9.58 8.95 -6.49
CA GLY A 329 -8.76 7.89 -5.94
C GLY A 329 -8.46 8.09 -4.47
N ILE A 330 -8.09 7.01 -3.79
CA ILE A 330 -7.77 7.00 -2.36
C ILE A 330 -6.26 6.71 -2.23
N ILE A 331 -5.50 7.73 -1.83
CA ILE A 331 -4.02 7.74 -1.81
C ILE A 331 -3.50 8.48 -0.57
N ASP A 332 -2.20 8.54 -0.37
CA ASP A 332 -1.58 9.34 0.69
C ASP A 332 -1.57 10.86 0.35
N ALA A 333 -1.53 11.68 1.41
CA ALA A 333 -1.49 13.14 1.29
C ALA A 333 -0.25 13.66 0.55
N ALA A 334 0.92 12.99 0.65
CA ALA A 334 2.15 13.45 0.00
C ALA A 334 2.15 13.17 -1.51
N SER A 335 1.62 12.03 -1.97
CA SER A 335 1.33 11.80 -3.39
C SER A 335 0.29 12.78 -3.93
N ALA A 336 -0.75 13.09 -3.16
CA ALA A 336 -1.73 14.09 -3.57
C ALA A 336 -1.08 15.48 -3.75
N ALA A 337 -0.24 15.92 -2.81
CA ALA A 337 0.51 17.17 -2.90
C ALA A 337 1.52 17.17 -4.06
N ARG A 338 2.36 16.13 -4.18
CA ARG A 338 3.35 15.93 -5.26
C ARG A 338 2.73 16.03 -6.65
N PHE A 339 1.52 15.50 -6.83
CA PHE A 339 0.77 15.59 -8.09
C PHE A 339 -0.19 16.78 -8.18
N ARG A 340 -0.25 17.64 -7.15
CA ARG A 340 -1.14 18.81 -7.00
C ARG A 340 -2.62 18.47 -7.24
N LEU A 341 -3.04 17.34 -6.67
CA LEU A 341 -4.41 16.85 -6.74
C LEU A 341 -5.28 17.55 -5.70
N SER A 342 -6.52 17.87 -6.07
CA SER A 342 -7.51 18.35 -5.11
C SER A 342 -7.85 17.22 -4.14
N THR A 343 -7.95 17.51 -2.85
CA THR A 343 -8.32 16.55 -1.81
C THR A 343 -9.69 16.88 -1.21
N ALA A 344 -10.48 15.86 -0.91
CA ALA A 344 -11.79 16.05 -0.29
C ALA A 344 -11.65 16.44 1.19
N SER A 345 -12.54 17.32 1.65
CA SER A 345 -12.80 17.52 3.07
C SER A 345 -13.67 16.36 3.58
N LEU A 346 -13.25 15.69 4.65
CA LEU A 346 -13.93 14.50 5.18
C LEU A 346 -14.74 14.84 6.43
N LEU A 347 -15.94 14.26 6.55
CA LEU A 347 -16.78 14.43 7.74
C LEU A 347 -16.14 13.73 8.95
N ASN A 348 -15.87 14.50 10.01
CA ASN A 348 -15.42 13.98 11.30
C ASN A 348 -16.60 13.82 12.28
N ALA A 349 -16.33 13.25 13.45
CA ALA A 349 -17.35 12.91 14.44
C ALA A 349 -18.02 14.11 15.15
N SER A 350 -17.50 15.34 14.99
CA SER A 350 -18.17 16.59 15.39
C SER A 350 -19.28 17.04 14.42
N GLY A 351 -19.26 16.52 13.18
CA GLY A 351 -20.07 17.03 12.07
C GLY A 351 -19.35 18.06 11.17
N ALA A 352 -18.09 18.39 11.46
CA ALA A 352 -17.26 19.24 10.62
C ALA A 352 -16.69 18.48 9.41
N PHE A 353 -16.50 19.19 8.29
CA PHE A 353 -15.75 18.68 7.13
C PHE A 353 -14.34 19.23 7.16
N VAL A 354 -13.36 18.36 7.43
CA VAL A 354 -11.96 18.74 7.71
C VAL A 354 -11.05 18.38 6.55
N LYS A 355 -10.05 19.22 6.27
CA LYS A 355 -9.05 19.00 5.22
C LYS A 355 -7.80 18.27 5.77
N PRO A 356 -7.06 17.54 4.91
CA PRO A 356 -5.79 16.92 5.27
C PRO A 356 -4.65 17.95 5.26
N ASP A 357 -4.79 19.03 6.03
CA ASP A 357 -3.74 20.03 6.24
C ASP A 357 -3.04 19.84 7.60
N ASN A 358 -1.94 20.56 7.84
CA ASN A 358 -1.16 20.39 9.07
C ASN A 358 -1.99 20.65 10.34
N ALA A 359 -3.00 21.51 10.33
CA ALA A 359 -3.84 21.71 11.51
C ALA A 359 -4.72 20.48 11.76
N GLY A 360 -5.36 19.96 10.70
CA GLY A 360 -6.23 18.79 10.81
C GLY A 360 -5.51 17.50 11.15
N LEU A 361 -4.31 17.31 10.59
CA LEU A 361 -3.46 16.15 10.86
C LEU A 361 -2.86 16.19 12.28
N LEU A 362 -2.47 17.36 12.79
CA LEU A 362 -1.94 17.46 14.15
C LEU A 362 -3.03 17.29 15.20
N ALA A 363 -4.22 17.85 14.99
CA ALA A 363 -5.40 17.60 15.83
C ALA A 363 -5.74 16.10 15.87
N GLY A 364 -5.67 15.40 14.72
CA GLY A 364 -5.86 13.96 14.65
C GLY A 364 -4.82 13.12 15.40
N VAL A 365 -3.62 13.63 15.65
CA VAL A 365 -2.56 12.98 16.46
C VAL A 365 -2.65 13.33 17.94
N GLU A 366 -3.14 14.52 18.27
CA GLU A 366 -3.40 15.00 19.64
C GLU A 366 -4.59 14.28 20.28
N HIS A 367 -5.66 14.06 19.52
CA HIS A 367 -6.89 13.36 19.93
C HIS A 367 -6.91 11.86 19.58
N ALA A 368 -5.74 11.24 19.42
CA ALA A 368 -5.64 9.82 19.08
C ALA A 368 -5.47 8.93 20.33
N ASP A 369 -6.12 7.77 20.31
CA ASP A 369 -5.90 6.68 21.25
C ASP A 369 -4.48 6.13 21.07
N VAL A 370 -3.67 6.21 22.13
CA VAL A 370 -2.30 5.68 22.15
C VAL A 370 -2.33 4.18 22.42
N ASN A 371 -1.67 3.41 21.55
CA ASN A 371 -1.60 1.96 21.63
C ASN A 371 -0.66 1.49 22.76
N ALA A 372 -0.64 0.18 23.03
CA ALA A 372 0.08 -0.41 24.15
C ALA A 372 1.62 -0.21 24.13
N ASP A 373 2.22 0.06 22.97
CA ASP A 373 3.65 0.40 22.84
C ASP A 373 3.97 1.84 23.31
N GLY A 374 2.95 2.68 23.48
CA GLY A 374 3.08 4.06 23.97
C GLY A 374 3.45 5.12 22.92
N VAL A 375 3.63 4.74 21.65
CA VAL A 375 4.01 5.64 20.54
C VAL A 375 2.98 5.60 19.41
N THR A 376 2.72 4.42 18.85
CA THR A 376 1.73 4.23 17.79
C THR A 376 0.33 4.56 18.30
N ARG A 377 -0.56 4.98 17.41
CA ARG A 377 -1.87 5.51 17.80
C ARG A 377 -2.89 5.45 16.67
N SER A 378 -4.16 5.28 17.03
CA SER A 378 -5.30 5.39 16.12
C SER A 378 -6.09 6.65 16.45
N VAL A 379 -6.59 7.37 15.43
CA VAL A 379 -7.48 8.52 15.62
C VAL A 379 -8.71 8.09 16.43
N ASP A 380 -9.10 8.83 17.48
CA ASP A 380 -10.41 8.61 18.11
C ASP A 380 -11.51 9.07 17.14
N LEU A 381 -12.17 8.09 16.53
CA LEU A 381 -13.25 8.29 15.56
C LEU A 381 -14.58 8.70 16.23
N THR A 382 -14.60 8.88 17.55
CA THR A 382 -15.74 9.35 18.34
C THR A 382 -15.61 10.78 18.83
N ASP A 383 -14.38 11.33 18.85
CA ASP A 383 -14.04 12.67 19.33
C ASP A 383 -14.88 13.78 18.64
N LYS A 384 -15.11 14.89 19.35
CA LYS A 384 -16.00 15.98 18.95
C LYS A 384 -15.30 17.30 18.64
N ASP A 385 -13.97 17.31 18.59
CA ASP A 385 -13.22 18.47 18.14
C ASP A 385 -13.42 18.69 16.62
N PRO A 386 -13.79 19.90 16.18
CA PRO A 386 -14.05 20.20 14.77
C PRO A 386 -12.80 20.29 13.91
N ALA A 387 -11.59 20.24 14.48
CA ALA A 387 -10.33 20.26 13.75
C ALA A 387 -9.80 18.87 13.39
N VAL A 388 -10.25 17.78 14.04
CA VAL A 388 -9.69 16.43 13.80
C VAL A 388 -9.92 15.95 12.35
N TYR A 389 -8.84 15.72 11.59
CA TYR A 389 -8.93 15.03 10.30
C TYR A 389 -9.04 13.50 10.54
N PRO A 390 -10.12 12.84 10.07
CA PRO A 390 -10.46 11.49 10.54
C PRO A 390 -9.59 10.36 9.96
N LEU A 391 -8.78 10.64 8.94
CA LEU A 391 -7.87 9.67 8.31
C LEU A 391 -6.39 10.07 8.49
N THR A 392 -6.08 10.68 9.63
CA THR A 392 -4.72 10.98 10.08
C THR A 392 -3.96 9.69 10.42
N LEU A 393 -2.68 9.62 10.06
CA LEU A 393 -1.80 8.47 10.27
C LEU A 393 -0.48 8.95 10.89
N LEU A 394 -0.03 8.32 11.97
CA LEU A 394 1.32 8.50 12.52
C LEU A 394 2.22 7.40 11.97
N ILE A 395 3.27 7.78 11.23
CA ILE A 395 4.32 6.86 10.83
C ILE A 395 5.29 6.71 12.00
N ALA A 396 5.41 5.49 12.51
CA ALA A 396 6.36 5.13 13.55
C ALA A 396 7.40 4.13 13.01
N GLY A 397 8.66 4.29 13.42
CA GLY A 397 9.67 3.25 13.23
C GLY A 397 9.68 2.30 14.41
N ALA A 398 9.63 1.00 14.16
CA ALA A 398 9.95 -0.05 15.11
C ALA A 398 11.43 -0.45 14.92
N PHE A 399 12.23 -0.29 15.97
CA PHE A 399 13.68 -0.50 15.96
C PHE A 399 14.06 -1.60 16.96
N SER A 400 14.77 -2.61 16.48
CA SER A 400 15.30 -3.70 17.30
C SER A 400 16.46 -3.23 18.17
N THR A 401 16.29 -3.25 19.49
CA THR A 401 17.40 -3.01 20.43
C THR A 401 18.38 -4.19 20.51
N GLN A 402 18.02 -5.33 19.92
CA GLN A 402 18.85 -6.55 19.81
C GLN A 402 19.79 -6.52 18.59
N ALA A 403 19.62 -5.57 17.67
CA ALA A 403 20.45 -5.46 16.46
C ALA A 403 21.93 -5.18 16.78
N ASP A 404 22.79 -5.42 15.78
CA ASP A 404 24.23 -5.19 15.90
C ASP A 404 24.54 -3.75 16.29
N LYS A 405 25.61 -3.57 17.08
CA LYS A 405 25.93 -2.27 17.69
C LYS A 405 26.10 -1.15 16.66
N ASP A 406 26.74 -1.46 15.53
CA ASP A 406 26.99 -0.48 14.47
C ASP A 406 25.69 -0.13 13.74
N GLU A 407 24.78 -1.09 13.54
CA GLU A 407 23.45 -0.84 12.97
C GLU A 407 22.58 -0.01 13.92
N ARG A 408 22.61 -0.28 15.23
CA ARG A 408 21.93 0.56 16.23
C ARG A 408 22.47 1.99 16.29
N GLN A 409 23.76 2.20 15.96
CA GLN A 409 24.31 3.54 15.79
C GLN A 409 23.72 4.21 14.53
N GLU A 410 23.69 3.52 13.38
CA GLU A 410 23.04 4.00 12.16
C GLU A 410 21.54 4.33 12.38
N MET A 411 20.78 3.49 13.11
CA MET A 411 19.39 3.75 13.51
C MET A 411 19.26 5.03 14.35
N ALA A 412 20.14 5.19 15.35
CA ALA A 412 20.10 6.33 16.26
C ALA A 412 20.45 7.64 15.55
N ASP A 413 21.34 7.60 14.56
CA ASP A 413 21.74 8.78 13.79
C ASP A 413 20.70 9.14 12.72
N LEU A 414 20.04 8.15 12.12
CA LEU A 414 18.85 8.38 11.30
C LEU A 414 17.76 9.08 12.12
N LEU A 415 17.43 8.57 13.31
CA LEU A 415 16.44 9.21 14.19
C LEU A 415 16.85 10.63 14.60
N SER A 416 18.14 10.86 14.89
CA SER A 416 18.70 12.19 15.20
C SER A 416 18.40 13.20 14.09
N TYR A 417 18.60 12.79 12.83
CA TYR A 417 18.28 13.63 11.68
C TYR A 417 16.77 13.81 11.53
N VAL A 418 16.01 12.71 11.52
CA VAL A 418 14.56 12.67 11.27
C VAL A 418 13.78 13.56 12.22
N VAL A 419 14.06 13.52 13.54
CA VAL A 419 13.33 14.37 14.52
C VAL A 419 14.03 15.70 14.82
N GLY A 420 15.13 15.98 14.12
CA GLY A 420 15.85 17.25 14.14
C GLY A 420 15.61 18.05 12.86
N ALA A 421 16.63 18.15 12.01
CA ALA A 421 16.58 18.90 10.76
C ALA A 421 15.52 18.36 9.76
N GLY A 422 15.20 17.07 9.84
CA GLY A 422 14.20 16.41 9.00
C GLY A 422 12.76 16.87 9.23
N GLN A 423 12.45 17.57 10.33
CA GLN A 423 11.11 18.11 10.64
C GLN A 423 10.84 19.51 10.06
N VAL A 424 11.75 20.06 9.24
CA VAL A 424 11.52 21.34 8.57
C VAL A 424 10.68 21.11 7.32
N ASN A 425 9.43 21.58 7.28
CA ASN A 425 8.60 21.48 6.08
C ASN A 425 9.19 22.21 4.87
N GLY A 426 9.14 21.57 3.70
CA GLY A 426 9.51 22.14 2.42
C GLY A 426 9.99 21.09 1.41
N GLU A 427 10.27 21.58 0.19
CA GLU A 427 10.59 20.73 -0.98
C GLU A 427 12.11 20.57 -1.24
N GLN A 428 12.97 21.08 -0.35
CA GLN A 428 14.43 20.90 -0.49
C GLN A 428 14.87 19.52 0.02
N VAL A 429 16.00 19.02 -0.49
CA VAL A 429 16.56 17.73 -0.04
C VAL A 429 16.81 17.73 1.47
N GLY A 430 16.24 16.75 2.15
CA GLY A 430 16.30 16.60 3.61
C GLY A 430 15.16 17.29 4.38
N GLN A 431 14.32 18.10 3.72
CA GLN A 431 13.11 18.67 4.32
C GLN A 431 11.94 17.68 4.29
N LEU A 432 10.93 17.96 5.11
CA LEU A 432 9.67 17.23 5.18
C LEU A 432 8.71 17.72 4.07
N PRO A 433 8.37 16.91 3.05
CA PRO A 433 7.55 17.37 1.92
C PRO A 433 6.13 17.79 2.29
N GLU A 434 5.44 18.50 1.40
CA GLU A 434 4.00 18.72 1.56
C GLU A 434 3.22 17.39 1.63
N GLY A 435 2.15 17.35 2.42
CA GLY A 435 1.41 16.12 2.74
C GLY A 435 1.89 15.41 4.01
N TYR A 436 2.93 15.93 4.67
CA TYR A 436 3.31 15.56 6.03
C TYR A 436 3.26 16.77 6.97
N ALA A 437 2.80 16.53 8.20
CA ALA A 437 2.86 17.51 9.28
C ALA A 437 4.06 17.20 10.22
N PRO A 438 4.77 18.23 10.70
CA PRO A 438 5.95 18.06 11.53
C PRO A 438 5.56 17.60 12.94
N LEU A 439 6.36 16.73 13.55
CA LEU A 439 6.07 16.12 14.84
C LEU A 439 5.87 17.18 15.96
N PRO A 440 4.81 17.07 16.77
CA PRO A 440 4.68 17.75 18.05
C PRO A 440 5.88 17.54 18.97
N LYS A 441 6.13 18.49 19.88
CA LYS A 441 7.33 18.50 20.74
C LYS A 441 7.43 17.29 21.68
N ASP A 442 6.28 16.78 22.14
CA ASP A 442 6.16 15.56 22.91
C ASP A 442 6.54 14.32 22.09
N LEU A 443 6.13 14.24 20.81
CA LEU A 443 6.54 13.15 19.92
C LEU A 443 8.04 13.21 19.59
N VAL A 444 8.60 14.40 19.37
CA VAL A 444 10.05 14.59 19.25
C VAL A 444 10.78 14.09 20.51
N ALA A 445 10.24 14.36 21.71
CA ALA A 445 10.82 13.86 22.96
C ALA A 445 10.68 12.32 23.11
N GLN A 446 9.57 11.73 22.66
CA GLN A 446 9.40 10.27 22.59
C GLN A 446 10.44 9.63 21.66
N ALA A 447 10.66 10.19 20.47
CA ALA A 447 11.68 9.71 19.53
C ALA A 447 13.11 9.86 20.07
N GLN A 448 13.41 10.91 20.83
CA GLN A 448 14.71 11.08 21.50
C GLN A 448 14.92 10.06 22.62
N LYS A 449 13.87 9.71 23.38
CA LYS A 449 13.89 8.60 24.35
C LYS A 449 14.15 7.27 23.64
N ALA A 450 13.46 7.01 22.53
CA ALA A 450 13.63 5.82 21.71
C ALA A 450 15.07 5.68 21.19
N ARG A 451 15.63 6.77 20.62
CA ARG A 451 17.04 6.86 20.20
C ARG A 451 18.02 6.49 21.34
N THR A 452 17.74 6.92 22.57
CA THR A 452 18.58 6.60 23.74
C THR A 452 18.52 5.12 24.10
N ALA A 453 17.34 4.49 24.03
CA ALA A 453 17.20 3.04 24.24
C ALA A 453 17.87 2.22 23.13
N ILE A 454 17.75 2.63 21.87
CA ILE A 454 18.42 1.99 20.72
C ILE A 454 19.95 2.03 20.90
N LEU A 455 20.52 3.16 21.33
CA LEU A 455 21.97 3.26 21.62
C LEU A 455 22.41 2.38 22.79
N ALA A 456 21.61 2.30 23.86
CA ALA A 456 21.88 1.40 24.98
C ALA A 456 21.88 -0.07 24.53
N GLY A 457 20.96 -0.43 23.62
CA GLY A 457 20.73 -1.80 23.17
C GLY A 457 19.89 -2.59 24.17
N ALA A 458 19.74 -3.89 23.93
CA ALA A 458 19.03 -4.79 24.82
C ALA A 458 19.66 -4.76 26.23
N THR A 459 18.90 -4.29 27.21
CA THR A 459 19.21 -4.54 28.62
C THR A 459 19.05 -6.04 28.87
N GLU A 460 20.13 -6.72 29.25
CA GLU A 460 20.03 -8.04 29.84
C GLU A 460 19.09 -7.97 31.05
N GLU A 461 17.94 -8.64 30.99
CA GLU A 461 17.29 -9.05 32.23
C GLU A 461 18.29 -9.91 32.99
N PRO A 462 18.48 -9.70 34.31
CA PRO A 462 19.39 -10.52 35.08
C PRO A 462 18.90 -11.96 34.97
N THR A 463 19.72 -12.80 34.33
CA THR A 463 19.45 -14.24 34.32
C THR A 463 19.47 -14.70 35.76
N GLU A 464 18.32 -15.10 36.30
CA GLU A 464 18.28 -15.78 37.59
C GLU A 464 19.03 -17.10 37.44
N GLU A 465 20.33 -17.06 37.77
CA GLU A 465 21.18 -18.22 37.89
C GLU A 465 20.49 -19.19 38.85
N PRO A 466 20.15 -20.43 38.42
CA PRO A 466 19.34 -21.33 39.21
C PRO A 466 20.11 -21.73 40.48
N SER A 467 19.76 -21.06 41.58
CA SER A 467 20.40 -21.26 42.88
C SER A 467 20.34 -22.75 43.26
N PRO A 468 21.49 -23.40 43.56
CA PRO A 468 21.53 -24.84 43.74
C PRO A 468 20.73 -25.26 44.98
N SER A 469 19.56 -25.84 44.74
CA SER A 469 18.68 -26.34 45.81
C SER A 469 19.35 -27.48 46.57
N SER A 470 19.63 -27.27 47.84
CA SER A 470 20.33 -28.24 48.70
C SER A 470 19.38 -29.33 49.19
N THR A 471 19.58 -30.57 48.69
CA THR A 471 18.86 -31.76 49.17
C THR A 471 19.14 -32.05 50.65
N PRO A 472 18.12 -32.13 51.53
CA PRO A 472 18.29 -32.63 52.89
C PRO A 472 18.24 -34.16 52.94
N THR A 473 19.22 -34.78 53.60
CA THR A 473 19.28 -36.23 53.84
C THR A 473 18.28 -36.65 54.92
N PRO A 474 17.39 -37.65 54.69
CA PRO A 474 16.53 -38.20 55.74
C PRO A 474 17.33 -39.04 56.74
N THR A 475 17.05 -38.89 58.03
CA THR A 475 17.56 -39.76 59.11
C THR A 475 16.42 -40.61 59.65
N ASP A 476 16.66 -41.91 59.81
CA ASP A 476 15.63 -42.95 60.03
C ASP A 476 15.49 -43.33 61.53
N PRO A 477 14.27 -43.42 62.10
CA PRO A 477 14.03 -43.93 63.45
C PRO A 477 13.54 -45.39 63.47
N SER A 478 14.18 -46.24 64.27
CA SER A 478 13.90 -47.69 64.38
C SER A 478 12.89 -48.04 65.50
N GLY A 479 11.94 -48.96 65.26
CA GLY A 479 11.10 -49.45 66.38
C GLY A 479 9.86 -50.37 66.20
N ALA A 480 9.82 -51.38 65.30
CA ALA A 480 9.08 -52.68 65.39
C ALA A 480 7.54 -52.75 65.76
N PRO A 481 6.81 -53.92 65.74
CA PRO A 481 7.13 -55.30 65.32
C PRO A 481 6.04 -55.86 64.30
N PRO A 482 5.70 -57.18 64.10
CA PRO A 482 5.52 -57.71 62.73
C PRO A 482 4.21 -58.47 62.37
N GLY A 483 4.04 -58.74 61.06
CA GLY A 483 3.08 -59.70 60.45
C GLY A 483 2.00 -59.05 59.57
N GLY A 484 1.57 -59.59 58.42
CA GLY A 484 2.03 -60.75 57.64
C GLY A 484 0.96 -61.24 56.64
N GLY A 485 1.35 -61.62 55.40
CA GLY A 485 0.51 -62.45 54.49
C GLY A 485 0.17 -61.85 53.10
N GLY A 486 0.54 -62.60 52.04
CA GLY A 486 0.12 -62.39 50.64
C GLY A 486 0.83 -61.25 49.88
N GLY A 487 1.12 -61.33 48.58
CA GLY A 487 0.85 -62.39 47.60
C GLY A 487 1.20 -61.88 46.19
N VAL A 488 2.43 -62.14 45.76
CA VAL A 488 3.07 -61.80 44.46
C VAL A 488 2.47 -62.58 43.25
N PRO A 489 2.80 -62.28 41.97
CA PRO A 489 3.01 -60.99 41.27
C PRO A 489 2.62 -60.99 39.75
N LEU A 490 3.14 -59.97 39.02
CA LEU A 490 3.64 -59.97 37.61
C LEU A 490 2.75 -59.48 36.44
N ALA A 491 3.45 -59.00 35.40
CA ALA A 491 2.97 -58.28 34.20
C ALA A 491 3.26 -59.09 32.89
N PRO A 492 3.62 -58.50 31.73
CA PRO A 492 2.73 -57.88 30.71
C PRO A 492 2.81 -58.50 29.27
N ALA A 493 1.82 -58.20 28.39
CA ALA A 493 1.80 -58.36 26.91
C ALA A 493 0.56 -57.65 26.27
N GLY A 494 0.43 -57.37 24.95
CA GLY A 494 1.41 -57.36 23.85
C GLY A 494 0.89 -57.41 22.38
N ALA A 495 0.78 -56.24 21.71
CA ALA A 495 0.98 -55.99 20.25
C ALA A 495 -0.04 -56.43 19.13
N ALA A 496 0.10 -55.76 17.95
CA ALA A 496 -0.17 -56.18 16.54
C ALA A 496 -1.52 -55.90 15.77
N THR A 497 -1.49 -54.87 14.89
CA THR A 497 -1.83 -54.79 13.42
C THR A 497 -2.83 -55.71 12.66
N GLY A 498 -3.62 -55.15 11.70
CA GLY A 498 -3.88 -55.81 10.37
C GLY A 498 -5.21 -55.62 9.56
N SER A 499 -5.23 -54.68 8.58
CA SER A 499 -5.73 -54.74 7.15
C SER A 499 -7.10 -55.31 6.62
N THR A 500 -7.94 -54.43 5.99
CA THR A 500 -8.62 -54.41 4.61
C THR A 500 -9.24 -55.67 3.90
N PRO A 501 -9.96 -55.58 2.73
CA PRO A 501 -11.17 -54.83 2.26
C PRO A 501 -12.19 -55.70 1.41
N ASP A 502 -13.25 -55.15 0.75
CA ASP A 502 -13.74 -55.39 -0.68
C ASP A 502 -15.19 -54.85 -0.99
N ALA A 503 -15.60 -54.77 -2.29
CA ALA A 503 -16.85 -54.26 -2.90
C ALA A 503 -17.87 -55.38 -3.34
N GLY A 504 -19.04 -55.20 -4.00
CA GLY A 504 -19.87 -54.08 -4.50
C GLY A 504 -21.10 -54.61 -5.34
N SER A 505 -22.08 -53.77 -5.75
CA SER A 505 -22.93 -53.82 -7.00
C SER A 505 -24.28 -53.02 -6.94
N GLU A 506 -24.79 -52.52 -8.09
CA GLU A 506 -25.97 -51.62 -8.32
C GLU A 506 -27.32 -52.38 -8.65
N PRO A 507 -28.44 -51.81 -9.24
CA PRO A 507 -28.88 -50.41 -9.55
C PRO A 507 -30.38 -50.04 -9.33
N SER A 508 -30.78 -48.74 -9.46
CA SER A 508 -32.02 -48.25 -10.14
C SER A 508 -32.34 -46.73 -9.97
N ASP A 509 -32.63 -46.06 -11.10
CA ASP A 509 -33.53 -44.90 -11.38
C ASP A 509 -33.56 -43.57 -10.56
N ALA A 510 -33.95 -42.49 -11.28
CA ALA A 510 -33.96 -41.08 -10.87
C ALA A 510 -35.37 -40.44 -11.05
N PRO A 511 -35.59 -39.10 -10.92
CA PRO A 511 -34.94 -38.07 -10.10
C PRO A 511 -35.95 -37.32 -9.17
N SER A 512 -35.48 -36.50 -8.22
CA SER A 512 -36.28 -35.41 -7.63
C SER A 512 -35.42 -34.29 -7.04
N ALA A 513 -35.92 -33.05 -7.12
CA ALA A 513 -35.23 -31.84 -6.67
C ALA A 513 -35.64 -31.43 -5.25
N THR A 514 -34.74 -30.80 -4.47
CA THR A 514 -34.72 -29.39 -4.00
C THR A 514 -33.48 -29.22 -3.06
N PRO A 515 -33.24 -28.10 -2.36
CA PRO A 515 -32.03 -27.31 -2.50
C PRO A 515 -30.88 -27.75 -1.57
N GLY A 516 -29.67 -27.89 -2.13
CA GLY A 516 -28.45 -28.13 -1.36
C GLY A 516 -27.71 -26.82 -1.07
N THR A 517 -27.42 -26.58 0.21
CA THR A 517 -26.49 -25.54 0.69
C THR A 517 -25.13 -25.68 0.00
N LEU A 518 -24.58 -24.58 -0.50
CA LEU A 518 -23.20 -24.52 -0.98
C LEU A 518 -22.39 -23.64 -0.02
N ASP A 519 -21.53 -24.28 0.77
CA ASP A 519 -20.49 -23.59 1.53
C ASP A 519 -19.50 -22.92 0.56
N PRO A 520 -18.96 -21.73 0.88
CA PRO A 520 -17.95 -21.09 0.06
C PRO A 520 -16.63 -21.87 0.14
N THR A 521 -16.35 -22.66 -0.90
CA THR A 521 -15.05 -23.34 -1.07
C THR A 521 -13.95 -22.31 -1.26
N MET A 522 -13.23 -21.97 -0.18
CA MET A 522 -12.02 -21.16 -0.29
C MET A 522 -10.96 -21.93 -1.08
N LEU A 523 -10.51 -21.34 -2.19
CA LEU A 523 -9.34 -21.81 -2.93
C LEU A 523 -8.07 -21.47 -2.14
N THR A 524 -7.73 -22.30 -1.16
CA THR A 524 -6.43 -22.25 -0.50
C THR A 524 -5.35 -22.65 -1.49
N VAL A 525 -4.53 -21.69 -1.92
CA VAL A 525 -3.30 -21.96 -2.67
C VAL A 525 -2.26 -22.53 -1.69
N GLY A 526 -2.37 -23.84 -1.44
CA GLY A 526 -1.39 -24.57 -0.64
C GLY A 526 -0.04 -24.62 -1.36
N SER A 527 1.01 -24.17 -0.68
CA SER A 527 2.39 -24.32 -1.15
C SER A 527 2.74 -25.81 -1.25
N THR A 528 2.83 -26.33 -2.47
CA THR A 528 3.24 -27.72 -2.71
C THR A 528 4.75 -27.89 -2.45
N PRO A 529 5.17 -29.00 -1.81
CA PRO A 529 6.58 -29.23 -1.48
C PRO A 529 7.46 -29.42 -2.73
N ALA A 530 8.68 -28.89 -2.67
CA ALA A 530 9.54 -28.64 -3.82
C ALA A 530 10.38 -29.84 -4.30
N GLU A 531 9.78 -31.02 -4.52
CA GLU A 531 10.52 -32.22 -4.98
C GLU A 531 10.55 -32.40 -6.51
N GLY A 532 9.71 -31.69 -7.27
CA GLY A 532 9.59 -31.86 -8.72
C GLY A 532 10.55 -31.05 -9.62
N ARG A 533 11.31 -30.08 -9.08
CA ARG A 533 12.03 -29.07 -9.91
C ARG A 533 13.52 -29.33 -10.15
N MET A 534 14.12 -30.36 -9.54
CA MET A 534 15.58 -30.53 -9.53
C MET A 534 16.19 -31.00 -10.89
N MET A 535 15.39 -31.47 -11.84
CA MET A 535 15.87 -31.91 -13.17
C MET A 535 15.69 -30.90 -14.32
N LEU A 536 14.99 -29.78 -14.13
CA LEU A 536 14.72 -28.84 -15.24
C LEU A 536 15.99 -28.09 -15.71
N LEU A 537 16.83 -27.68 -14.75
CA LEU A 537 18.07 -26.94 -14.99
C LEU A 537 19.14 -27.77 -15.76
N PRO A 538 19.50 -29.01 -15.38
CA PRO A 538 20.45 -29.80 -16.16
C PRO A 538 19.94 -30.13 -17.56
N PHE A 539 18.63 -30.31 -17.76
CA PHE A 539 18.06 -30.57 -19.08
C PHE A 539 18.19 -29.36 -20.02
N LEU A 540 17.91 -28.15 -19.52
CA LEU A 540 18.14 -26.91 -20.27
C LEU A 540 19.62 -26.66 -20.57
N GLY A 541 20.52 -27.00 -19.64
CA GLY A 541 21.97 -26.93 -19.85
C GLY A 541 22.46 -27.84 -20.97
N ILE A 542 21.99 -29.09 -21.03
CA ILE A 542 22.31 -30.03 -22.12
C ILE A 542 21.75 -29.54 -23.46
N LEU A 543 20.53 -28.99 -23.48
CA LEU A 543 19.92 -28.45 -24.70
C LEU A 543 20.71 -27.26 -25.26
N ALA A 544 21.16 -26.36 -24.40
CA ALA A 544 22.00 -25.22 -24.78
C ALA A 544 23.36 -25.66 -25.35
N LEU A 545 23.99 -26.68 -24.73
CA LEU A 545 25.26 -27.24 -25.20
C LEU A 545 25.13 -27.89 -26.60
N LEU A 546 24.02 -28.58 -26.85
CA LEU A 546 23.72 -29.19 -28.16
C LEU A 546 23.52 -28.13 -29.25
N MET A 547 22.84 -27.02 -28.95
CA MET A 547 22.69 -25.91 -29.92
C MET A 547 24.02 -25.20 -30.23
N LEU A 548 24.87 -25.02 -29.22
CA LEU A 548 26.23 -24.44 -29.38
C LEU A 548 27.14 -25.29 -30.27
N LEU A 549 26.98 -26.62 -30.27
CA LEU A 549 27.73 -27.53 -31.15
C LEU A 549 27.12 -27.66 -32.55
N ALA A 550 25.80 -27.57 -32.69
CA ALA A 550 25.10 -27.69 -33.97
C ALA A 550 25.33 -26.48 -34.90
N GLY A 551 25.37 -25.26 -34.36
CA GLY A 551 25.53 -24.03 -35.13
C GLY A 551 26.80 -23.99 -36.02
N PRO A 552 28.00 -24.21 -35.46
CA PRO A 552 29.25 -24.25 -36.23
C PRO A 552 29.29 -25.37 -37.28
N ALA A 553 28.71 -26.54 -36.97
CA ALA A 553 28.64 -27.66 -37.90
C ALA A 553 27.73 -27.37 -39.12
N LEU A 554 26.59 -26.72 -38.88
CA LEU A 554 25.67 -26.27 -39.94
C LEU A 554 26.30 -25.19 -40.84
N LEU A 555 27.02 -24.24 -40.26
CA LEU A 555 27.79 -23.23 -41.00
C LEU A 555 28.91 -23.85 -41.87
N TRP A 556 29.63 -24.85 -41.35
CA TRP A 556 30.65 -25.55 -42.12
C TRP A 556 30.04 -26.40 -43.26
N LEU A 557 28.89 -27.04 -43.03
CA LEU A 557 28.17 -27.81 -44.04
C LEU A 557 27.57 -26.94 -45.17
N SER A 558 27.19 -25.69 -44.87
CA SER A 558 26.76 -24.74 -45.91
C SER A 558 27.93 -24.26 -46.75
N GLN A 559 29.05 -23.85 -46.13
CA GLN A 559 30.24 -23.35 -46.85
C GLN A 559 30.94 -24.42 -47.70
N THR A 560 30.90 -25.70 -47.30
CA THR A 560 31.52 -26.80 -48.07
C THR A 560 30.62 -27.40 -49.15
N GLY A 561 29.40 -26.90 -49.34
CA GLY A 561 28.46 -27.42 -50.34
C GLY A 561 28.03 -28.88 -50.08
N ARG A 562 28.10 -29.35 -48.83
CA ARG A 562 27.77 -30.73 -48.42
C ARG A 562 26.51 -30.84 -47.54
N GLY A 563 25.91 -29.71 -47.14
CA GLY A 563 24.63 -29.68 -46.42
C GLY A 563 23.42 -30.11 -47.26
N PRO A 564 22.31 -30.51 -46.61
CA PRO A 564 21.05 -30.89 -47.26
C PRO A 564 20.42 -29.72 -48.06
N GLN A 565 19.52 -30.04 -49.00
CA GLN A 565 19.04 -29.09 -50.02
C GLN A 565 18.35 -27.84 -49.46
N TRP A 566 17.71 -27.91 -48.29
CA TRP A 566 17.04 -26.78 -47.65
C TRP A 566 17.99 -25.72 -47.06
N LEU A 567 19.32 -25.95 -47.08
CA LEU A 567 20.36 -24.99 -46.68
C LEU A 567 21.06 -24.29 -47.87
N ARG A 568 20.50 -24.38 -49.08
CA ARG A 568 21.12 -23.86 -50.32
C ARG A 568 20.27 -22.83 -51.08
N SER A 569 19.32 -22.19 -50.41
CA SER A 569 18.48 -21.09 -50.92
C SER A 569 19.05 -19.74 -50.53
#